data_AF-A0A2G1VS17-F1
#
_entry.id   AF-A0A2G1VS17-F1
#
_cell.length_a   1.000
_cell.length_b   1.000
_cell.length_c   1.000
_cell.angle_alpha   90.00
_cell.angle_beta   90.00
_cell.angle_gamma   90.00
#
_symmetry.space_group_name_H-M   'P 1'
#
loop_
_entity.id
_entity.type
_entity.pdbx_description
1 polymer ?
#
loop_
_entity_poly.entity_id
_entity_poly.type
_entity_poly.pdbx_seq_one_letter_code
_entity_poly.pdbx_strand_id
1 'polypeptide(L)'
;MNGVVELRNKVPNAEYSKKQVSQQGLAANTIGLTKQLVCSIERGDANPTLEKLVLLTKALSQNKIAMLGIEIDMDKFIKEMNSSS
;
A
#
# COMPACT_ATOMS: atom_id res chain seq x y z
N MET A 1 -1.89 -13.47 5.82
CA MET A 1 -2.65 -12.95 4.65
C MET A 1 -1.62 -12.74 3.52
N ASN A 2 -1.46 -13.67 2.59
CA ASN A 2 -0.33 -13.64 1.62
C ASN A 2 -0.47 -12.55 0.53
N GLY A 3 -1.66 -11.97 0.35
CA GLY A 3 -1.93 -11.05 -0.76
C GLY A 3 -1.06 -9.78 -0.77
N VAL A 4 -0.77 -9.18 0.39
CA VAL A 4 0.06 -7.96 0.43
C VAL A 4 1.52 -8.25 0.06
N VAL A 5 2.05 -9.39 0.49
CA VAL A 5 3.41 -9.84 0.12
C VAL A 5 3.50 -10.07 -1.39
N GLU A 6 2.50 -10.72 -1.98
CA GLU A 6 2.43 -10.96 -3.43
C GLU A 6 2.34 -9.66 -4.22
N LEU A 7 1.55 -8.69 -3.76
CA LEU A 7 1.47 -7.36 -4.38
C LEU A 7 2.81 -6.63 -4.29
N ARG A 8 3.47 -6.64 -3.12
CA ARG A 8 4.79 -6.01 -2.97
C ARG A 8 5.82 -6.61 -3.92
N ASN A 9 5.81 -7.92 -4.10
CA ASN A 9 6.76 -8.61 -4.97
C ASN A 9 6.61 -8.25 -6.46
N LYS A 10 5.48 -7.66 -6.87
CA LYS A 10 5.26 -7.14 -8.22
C LYS A 10 5.75 -5.70 -8.41
N VAL A 11 6.04 -4.98 -7.33
CA VAL A 11 6.57 -3.62 -7.39
C VAL A 11 8.06 -3.68 -7.81
N PRO A 12 8.46 -2.98 -8.88
CA PRO A 12 9.86 -2.93 -9.30
C PRO A 12 10.74 -2.33 -8.20
N ASN A 13 11.89 -2.95 -7.97
CA ASN A 13 12.90 -2.38 -7.09
C ASN A 13 13.72 -1.34 -7.86
N ALA A 14 13.65 -0.09 -7.43
CA ALA A 14 14.32 1.05 -8.07
C ALA A 14 15.86 0.94 -8.08
N GLU A 15 16.45 0.31 -7.07
CA GLU A 15 17.91 0.17 -6.94
C GLU A 15 18.44 -1.11 -7.57
N TYR A 16 17.62 -2.17 -7.60
CA TYR A 16 18.04 -3.51 -8.04
C TYR A 16 16.98 -4.18 -8.91
N SER A 17 17.07 -4.02 -10.23
CA SER A 17 16.10 -4.52 -11.22
C SER A 17 15.79 -6.03 -11.16
N LYS A 18 16.66 -6.85 -10.55
CA LYS A 18 16.48 -8.31 -10.40
C LYS A 18 15.96 -8.73 -9.03
N LYS A 19 15.67 -7.79 -8.12
CA LYS A 19 15.20 -8.09 -6.77
C LYS A 19 13.79 -7.55 -6.55
N GLN A 20 13.04 -8.23 -5.71
CA GLN A 20 11.77 -7.72 -5.19
C GLN A 20 12.05 -6.51 -4.29
N VAL A 21 11.09 -5.58 -4.20
CA VAL A 21 11.22 -4.46 -3.28
C VAL A 21 11.10 -4.96 -1.83
N SER A 22 12.01 -4.52 -0.97
CA SER A 22 11.93 -4.83 0.46
C SER A 22 10.82 -4.02 1.13
N GLN A 23 10.39 -4.41 2.34
CA GLN A 23 9.45 -3.60 3.14
C GLN A 23 9.99 -2.17 3.37
N GLN A 24 11.31 -2.05 3.57
CA GLN A 24 11.99 -0.76 3.72
C GLN A 24 11.97 0.04 2.42
N GLY A 25 12.29 -0.60 1.28
CA GLY A 25 12.27 0.04 -0.02
C GLY A 25 10.87 0.50 -0.42
N LEU A 26 9.84 -0.26 -0.07
CA LEU A 26 8.45 0.13 -0.31
C LEU A 26 8.08 1.37 0.53
N ALA A 27 8.42 1.37 1.82
CA ALA A 27 8.16 2.48 2.74
C ALA A 27 8.94 3.76 2.38
N ALA A 28 10.19 3.63 1.91
CA ALA A 28 11.03 4.78 1.59
C ALA A 28 10.46 5.67 0.46
N ASN A 29 9.67 5.07 -0.42
CA ASN A 29 9.08 5.74 -1.57
C ASN A 29 7.67 6.31 -1.30
N THR A 30 7.16 6.24 -0.07
CA THR A 30 5.81 6.71 0.26
C THR A 30 5.77 7.41 1.61
N ILE A 31 5.62 8.73 1.57
CA ILE A 31 5.48 9.56 2.78
C ILE A 31 4.29 9.07 3.61
N GLY A 32 4.52 8.88 4.91
CA GLY A 32 3.51 8.39 5.85
C GLY A 32 3.40 6.86 5.94
N LEU A 33 4.11 6.11 5.11
CA LEU A 33 4.22 4.66 5.21
C LEU A 33 5.54 4.27 5.91
N THR A 34 5.47 3.44 6.96
CA THR A 34 6.66 2.97 7.67
C THR A 34 6.90 1.48 7.41
N LYS A 35 8.17 1.04 7.46
CA LYS A 35 8.52 -0.39 7.39
C LYS A 35 7.73 -1.21 8.42
N GLN A 36 7.58 -0.69 9.63
CA GLN A 36 6.88 -1.38 10.72
C GLN A 36 5.40 -1.60 10.37
N LEU A 37 4.74 -0.59 9.78
CA LEU A 37 3.35 -0.71 9.32
C LEU A 37 3.20 -1.72 8.18
N VAL A 38 4.10 -1.72 7.20
CA VAL A 38 4.11 -2.72 6.12
C VAL A 38 4.26 -4.13 6.69
N CYS A 39 5.21 -4.31 7.61
CA CYS A 39 5.49 -5.60 8.24
C CYS A 39 4.29 -6.12 9.05
N SER A 40 3.64 -5.27 9.85
CA SER A 40 2.47 -5.68 10.64
C SER A 40 1.25 -5.99 9.76
N ILE A 41 1.05 -5.27 8.65
CA ILE A 41 0.00 -5.57 7.67
C ILE A 41 0.26 -6.93 6.99
N GLU A 42 1.48 -7.20 6.52
CA GLU A 42 1.81 -8.47 5.86
C GLU A 42 1.60 -9.69 6.79
N ARG A 43 1.83 -9.52 8.09
CA ARG A 43 1.60 -10.56 9.10
C ARG A 43 0.13 -10.74 9.47
N GLY A 44 -0.71 -9.73 9.19
CA GLY A 44 -2.10 -9.71 9.65
C GLY A 44 -2.26 -9.24 11.10
N ASP A 45 -1.22 -8.63 11.68
CA ASP A 45 -1.21 -8.14 13.06
C ASP A 45 -1.67 -6.68 13.16
N ALA A 46 -1.86 -6.01 12.02
CA ALA A 46 -2.25 -4.61 11.97
C ALA A 46 -3.76 -4.42 11.87
N ASN A 47 -4.27 -3.36 12.51
CA ASN A 47 -5.58 -2.78 12.25
C ASN A 47 -5.40 -1.36 11.66
N PRO A 48 -5.01 -1.23 10.38
CA PRO A 48 -4.73 0.06 9.77
C PRO A 48 -6.01 0.88 9.55
N THR A 49 -5.91 2.20 9.65
CA THR A 49 -6.98 3.11 9.22
C THR A 49 -7.12 3.07 7.70
N LEU A 50 -8.26 3.55 7.18
CA LEU A 50 -8.48 3.67 5.74
C LEU A 50 -7.38 4.52 5.07
N GLU A 51 -6.96 5.62 5.70
CA GLU A 51 -5.85 6.46 5.22
C GLU A 51 -4.54 5.67 5.08
N LYS A 52 -4.21 4.83 6.07
CA LYS A 52 -3.02 3.98 6.03
C LYS A 52 -3.11 2.91 4.94
N LEU A 53 -4.30 2.38 4.70
CA LEU A 53 -4.55 1.48 3.58
C LEU A 53 -4.35 2.21 2.25
N VAL A 54 -4.89 3.42 2.10
CA VAL A 54 -4.72 4.26 0.90
C VAL A 54 -3.24 4.50 0.60
N LEU A 55 -2.45 4.85 1.61
CA LEU A 55 -1.00 5.04 1.46
C LEU A 55 -0.32 3.75 0.99
N LEU A 56 -0.67 2.60 1.58
CA LEU A 56 -0.14 1.31 1.16
C LEU A 56 -0.54 0.98 -0.30
N THR A 57 -1.78 1.26 -0.70
CA THR A 57 -2.26 1.03 -2.08
C THR A 57 -1.45 1.83 -3.10
N LYS A 58 -1.19 3.11 -2.80
CA LYS A 58 -0.35 3.96 -3.64
C LYS A 58 1.07 3.42 -3.73
N ALA A 59 1.65 3.01 -2.60
CA ALA A 59 2.99 2.41 -2.57
C ALA A 59 3.06 1.12 -3.42
N LEU A 60 2.00 0.33 -3.43
CA LEU A 60 1.86 -0.89 -4.24
C LEU A 60 1.49 -0.61 -5.71
N SER A 61 1.40 0.65 -6.13
CA SER A 61 0.99 1.06 -7.47
C SER A 61 -0.33 0.41 -7.91
N GLN A 62 -1.28 0.30 -6.96
CA GLN A 62 -2.63 -0.19 -7.23
C GLN A 62 -3.60 1.00 -7.32
N ASN A 63 -4.52 0.94 -8.28
CA ASN A 63 -5.54 2.00 -8.46
C ASN A 63 -6.87 1.64 -7.81
N LYS A 64 -7.01 0.38 -7.36
CA LYS A 64 -8.22 -0.17 -6.77
C LYS A 64 -7.86 -1.04 -5.57
N ILE A 65 -8.71 -0.98 -4.54
CA ILE A 65 -8.69 -1.97 -3.45
C ILE A 65 -10.05 -2.64 -3.37
N ALA A 66 -10.04 -3.97 -3.29
CA ALA A 66 -11.20 -4.76 -2.92
C ALA A 66 -11.10 -5.12 -1.44
N MET A 67 -12.05 -4.64 -0.64
CA MET A 67 -12.10 -4.93 0.79
C MET A 67 -13.56 -5.20 1.19
N LEU A 68 -13.82 -6.33 1.87
CA LEU A 68 -15.16 -6.71 2.35
C LEU A 68 -16.24 -6.73 1.25
N GLY A 69 -15.86 -7.11 0.02
CA GLY A 69 -16.77 -7.14 -1.13
C GLY A 69 -17.05 -5.76 -1.77
N ILE A 70 -16.39 -4.70 -1.30
CA ILE A 70 -16.48 -3.35 -1.83
C ILE A 70 -15.21 -3.06 -2.62
N GLU A 71 -15.37 -2.58 -3.86
CA GLU A 71 -14.27 -2.05 -4.65
C GLU A 71 -14.19 -0.54 -4.46
N ILE A 72 -13.03 -0.06 -4.00
CA ILE A 72 -12.73 1.36 -3.79
C ILE A 72 -11.81 1.81 -4.92
N ASP A 73 -12.25 2.83 -5.67
CA ASP A 73 -11.42 3.56 -6.63
C ASP A 73 -10.58 4.59 -5.87
N MET A 74 -9.26 4.44 -5.94
CA MET A 74 -8.34 5.24 -5.13
C MET A 74 -8.27 6.69 -5.60
N ASP A 75 -8.36 6.94 -6.91
CA ASP A 75 -8.27 8.27 -7.48
C ASP A 75 -9.52 9.09 -7.13
N LYS A 76 -10.70 8.47 -7.22
CA LYS A 76 -11.96 9.07 -6.78
C LYS A 76 -11.94 9.39 -5.29
N PHE A 77 -11.49 8.44 -4.46
CA PHE A 77 -11.43 8.63 -3.01
C PHE A 77 -10.51 9.80 -2.61
N ILE A 78 -9.31 9.87 -3.19
CA ILE A 78 -8.36 10.96 -2.93
C ILE A 78 -8.93 12.31 -3.37
N LYS A 79 -9.62 12.36 -4.52
CA LYS A 79 -10.28 13.57 -5.01
C LYS A 79 -11.35 14.06 -4.04
N GLU A 80 -12.20 13.16 -3.53
CA GLU A 80 -13.27 13.50 -2.59
C GLU A 80 -12.71 13.98 -1.24
N MET A 81 -11.64 13.36 -0.72
CA MET A 81 -10.93 13.85 0.48
C MET A 81 -10.44 15.28 0.33
N ASN A 82 -9.78 15.59 -0.80
CA ASN A 82 -9.21 16.91 -1.05
C ASN A 82 -10.27 17.97 -1.38
N SER A 83 -11.45 17.56 -1.85
CA SER A 83 -12.57 18.47 -2.15
C SER A 83 -13.37 18.86 -0.90
N SER A 84 -13.13 18.15 0.21
CA SER A 84 -13.82 18.35 1.50
C SER A 84 -12.97 19.15 2.50
N SER A 85 -11.80 19.65 2.08
CA SER A 85 -10.85 20.46 2.88
C SER A 85 -10.84 21.91 2.43
#